data_AF-A0A9D6MY55-F1
#
_entry.id   AF-A0A9D6MY55-F1
#
_cell.length_a   1.000
_cell.length_b   1.000
_cell.length_c   1.000
_cell.angle_alpha   90.00
_cell.angle_beta   90.00
_cell.angle_gamma   90.00
#
_symmetry.space_group_name_H-M   'P 1'
#
loop_
_entity.id
_entity.type
_entity.pdbx_description
1 polymer ?
#
loop_
_entity_poly.entity_id
_entity_poly.type
_entity_poly.pdbx_seq_one_letter_code
_entity_poly.pdbx_strand_id
1 'polypeptide(L)'
;MSDALSAFFLESDSHLEVIEQSLLGLEQAESAETINELFRAVHSLKGNSGLVGFMDIHAVATEMETLMDEVRKGKKKLTQDVKDALFKDLDKMKGMIEKARGGPSASKTEETAEVAPPPPKPVEKPKAAVNAPVETAPAPAEGQEHPDTVPTHDARHRHGGKQSFLTFNLGSEEYGIPITTVKEIILKRHITRVPNAKTYVVGIMNLRGMVIPVINSRVKLGKSAGAETAENIIIVEFESSITGVLVDCVKDIVAFEEDMIVSGKSVLGNMQSKFIEGVGKADKKTIILLDVANFCDPAEKYF
;
A
#
# COMPACT_ATOMS: atom_id res chain seq x y z
N MET A 1 -24.73 -3.24 -3.19
CA MET A 1 -23.61 -3.09 -2.23
C MET A 1 -22.66 -4.24 -2.52
N SER A 2 -21.36 -4.01 -2.71
CA SER A 2 -20.40 -5.10 -2.95
C SER A 2 -20.28 -5.97 -1.68
N ASP A 3 -19.99 -7.27 -1.85
CA ASP A 3 -19.81 -8.19 -0.70
C ASP A 3 -18.74 -7.69 0.29
N ALA A 4 -17.69 -7.05 -0.22
CA ALA A 4 -16.65 -6.41 0.60
C ALA A 4 -17.17 -5.22 1.42
N LEU A 5 -18.08 -4.42 0.88
CA LEU A 5 -18.65 -3.27 1.58
C LEU A 5 -19.67 -3.71 2.64
N SER A 6 -20.46 -4.75 2.36
CA SER A 6 -21.36 -5.35 3.35
C SER A 6 -20.59 -6.03 4.48
N ALA A 7 -19.49 -6.73 4.17
CA ALA A 7 -18.60 -7.31 5.18
C ALA A 7 -17.94 -6.22 6.03
N PHE A 8 -17.45 -5.14 5.42
CA PHE A 8 -16.91 -3.99 6.15
C PHE A 8 -17.91 -3.41 7.14
N PHE A 9 -19.15 -3.19 6.71
CA PHE A 9 -20.18 -2.64 7.58
C PHE A 9 -20.50 -3.56 8.76
N LEU A 10 -20.69 -4.86 8.50
CA LEU A 10 -20.93 -5.84 9.56
C LEU A 10 -19.77 -5.90 10.57
N GLU A 11 -18.53 -5.88 10.08
CA GLU A 11 -17.35 -5.93 10.93
C GLU A 11 -17.13 -4.62 11.69
N SER A 12 -17.45 -3.48 11.06
CA SER A 12 -17.37 -2.17 11.70
C SER A 12 -18.32 -2.05 12.90
N ASP A 13 -19.52 -2.61 12.81
CA ASP A 13 -20.47 -2.61 13.94
C ASP A 13 -19.89 -3.37 15.14
N SER A 14 -19.28 -4.53 14.88
CA SER A 14 -18.63 -5.33 15.93
C SER A 14 -17.44 -4.59 16.56
N HIS A 15 -16.58 -3.95 15.76
CA HIS A 15 -15.45 -3.20 16.30
C HIS A 15 -15.89 -1.96 17.07
N LEU A 16 -16.90 -1.23 16.59
CA LEU A 16 -17.46 -0.07 17.29
C LEU A 16 -18.05 -0.44 18.66
N GLU A 17 -18.73 -1.59 18.75
CA GLU A 17 -19.25 -2.11 20.02
C GLU A 17 -18.11 -2.43 21.01
N VAL A 18 -17.05 -3.09 20.56
CA VAL A 18 -15.87 -3.40 21.40
C VAL A 18 -15.18 -2.11 21.86
N ILE A 19 -15.03 -1.12 20.97
CA ILE A 19 -14.44 0.18 21.31
C ILE A 19 -15.27 0.87 22.41
N GLU A 20 -16.59 0.90 22.25
CA GLU A 20 -17.51 1.52 23.22
C GLU A 20 -17.44 0.84 24.59
N GLN A 21 -17.55 -0.48 24.64
CA GLN A 21 -17.47 -1.24 25.90
C GLN A 21 -16.11 -1.06 26.58
N SER A 22 -15.02 -1.04 25.79
CA SER A 22 -13.69 -0.83 26.35
C SER A 22 -13.54 0.58 26.92
N LEU A 23 -14.05 1.62 26.24
CA LEU A 23 -14.00 2.99 26.75
C LEU A 23 -14.81 3.16 28.04
N LEU A 24 -16.02 2.58 28.12
CA LEU A 24 -16.82 2.57 29.33
C LEU A 24 -16.13 1.80 30.48
N GLY A 25 -15.46 0.68 30.16
CA GLY A 25 -14.65 -0.06 31.12
C GLY A 25 -13.51 0.79 31.70
N LEU A 26 -12.84 1.58 30.85
CA LEU A 26 -11.77 2.49 31.25
C LEU A 26 -12.25 3.67 32.09
N GLU A 27 -13.54 4.03 32.08
CA GLU A 27 -14.08 5.00 33.03
C GLU A 27 -14.11 4.45 34.47
N GLN A 28 -14.37 3.15 34.63
CA GLN A 28 -14.48 2.50 35.93
C GLN A 28 -13.12 2.09 36.49
N ALA A 29 -12.27 1.45 35.66
CA ALA A 29 -10.97 0.97 36.07
C ALA A 29 -9.97 0.96 34.90
N GLU A 30 -8.78 1.52 35.14
CA GLU A 30 -7.67 1.44 34.18
C GLU A 30 -7.05 0.04 34.22
N SER A 31 -7.48 -0.84 33.32
CA SER A 31 -6.90 -2.16 33.13
C SER A 31 -6.06 -2.21 31.84
N ALA A 32 -4.86 -2.76 31.94
CA ALA A 32 -4.01 -3.01 30.77
C ALA A 32 -4.67 -3.95 29.75
N GLU A 33 -5.55 -4.84 30.20
CA GLU A 33 -6.33 -5.72 29.33
C GLU A 33 -7.30 -4.91 28.47
N THR A 34 -8.09 -4.04 29.08
CA THR A 34 -9.05 -3.16 28.40
C THR A 34 -8.37 -2.18 27.45
N ILE A 35 -7.20 -1.65 27.82
CA ILE A 35 -6.39 -0.79 26.93
C ILE A 35 -5.96 -1.56 25.68
N ASN A 36 -5.54 -2.82 25.82
CA ASN A 36 -5.09 -3.64 24.70
C ASN A 36 -6.26 -4.10 23.82
N GLU A 37 -7.42 -4.38 24.41
CA GLU A 37 -8.65 -4.71 23.68
C GLU A 37 -9.11 -3.52 22.83
N LEU A 38 -9.21 -2.33 23.43
CA LEU A 38 -9.51 -1.08 22.75
C LEU A 38 -8.53 -0.84 21.58
N PHE A 39 -7.23 -0.97 21.82
CA PHE A 39 -6.21 -0.77 20.79
C PHE A 39 -6.39 -1.74 19.60
N ARG A 40 -6.69 -3.02 19.86
CA ARG A 40 -6.91 -4.02 18.79
C ARG A 40 -8.14 -3.69 17.94
N ALA A 41 -9.24 -3.31 18.58
CA ALA A 41 -10.47 -2.96 17.88
C ALA A 41 -10.29 -1.71 17.01
N VAL A 42 -9.64 -0.65 17.53
CA VAL A 42 -9.31 0.56 16.76
C VAL A 42 -8.37 0.23 15.60
N HIS A 43 -7.33 -0.57 15.81
CA HIS A 43 -6.38 -0.97 14.76
C HIS A 43 -7.06 -1.76 13.63
N SER A 44 -8.00 -2.64 13.98
CA SER A 44 -8.78 -3.41 13.00
C SER A 44 -9.73 -2.51 12.22
N LEU A 45 -10.44 -1.60 12.89
CA LEU A 45 -11.34 -0.64 12.23
C LEU A 45 -10.59 0.31 11.29
N LYS A 46 -9.39 0.75 11.67
CA LYS A 46 -8.48 1.50 10.81
C LYS A 46 -8.11 0.70 9.57
N GLY A 47 -7.66 -0.55 9.73
CA GLY A 47 -7.28 -1.42 8.61
C GLY A 47 -8.43 -1.64 7.63
N ASN A 48 -9.61 -1.92 8.17
CA ASN A 48 -10.81 -2.19 7.38
C ASN A 48 -11.32 -0.95 6.64
N SER A 49 -11.33 0.22 7.29
CA SER A 49 -11.75 1.47 6.63
C SER A 49 -10.78 1.90 5.52
N GLY A 50 -9.47 1.69 5.73
CA GLY A 50 -8.46 1.88 4.68
C GLY A 50 -8.65 0.94 3.49
N LEU A 51 -8.96 -0.35 3.74
CA LEU A 51 -9.18 -1.36 2.71
C LEU A 51 -10.35 -1.04 1.78
N VAL A 52 -11.45 -0.48 2.31
CA VAL A 52 -12.64 -0.15 1.51
C VAL A 52 -12.69 1.29 1.02
N GLY A 53 -11.67 2.10 1.32
CA GLY A 53 -11.55 3.46 0.79
C GLY A 53 -12.22 4.56 1.62
N PHE A 54 -12.70 4.28 2.84
CA PHE A 54 -13.26 5.30 3.73
C PHE A 54 -12.14 6.05 4.47
N MET A 55 -11.45 6.94 3.74
CA MET A 55 -10.25 7.63 4.22
C MET A 55 -10.52 8.54 5.43
N ASP A 56 -11.70 9.15 5.50
CA ASP A 56 -12.03 9.98 6.65
C ASP A 56 -12.22 9.12 7.92
N ILE A 57 -12.82 7.92 7.80
CA ILE A 57 -12.95 6.97 8.93
C ILE A 57 -11.56 6.47 9.33
N HIS A 58 -10.72 6.14 8.34
CA HIS A 58 -9.33 5.73 8.56
C HIS A 58 -8.53 6.80 9.30
N ALA A 59 -8.70 8.08 8.95
CA ALA A 59 -8.01 9.20 9.60
C ALA A 59 -8.37 9.29 11.09
N VAL A 60 -9.67 9.27 11.43
CA VAL A 60 -10.13 9.31 12.83
C VAL A 60 -9.63 8.08 13.61
N ALA A 61 -9.69 6.89 13.02
CA ALA A 61 -9.17 5.68 13.66
C ALA A 61 -7.65 5.75 13.89
N THR A 62 -6.90 6.37 12.98
CA THR A 62 -5.44 6.59 13.13
C THR A 62 -5.12 7.57 14.26
N GLU A 63 -5.89 8.66 14.39
CA GLU A 63 -5.76 9.61 15.50
C GLU A 63 -6.01 8.91 16.84
N MET A 64 -7.10 8.13 16.92
CA MET A 64 -7.47 7.36 18.10
C MET A 64 -6.40 6.31 18.46
N GLU A 65 -5.85 5.59 17.46
CA GLU A 65 -4.78 4.61 17.66
C GLU A 65 -3.49 5.25 18.15
N THR A 66 -3.12 6.41 17.60
CA THR A 66 -1.92 7.15 18.02
C THR A 66 -2.03 7.58 19.48
N LEU A 67 -3.20 8.10 19.88
CA LEU A 67 -3.48 8.46 21.26
C LEU A 67 -3.40 7.24 22.19
N MET A 68 -3.95 6.10 21.78
CA MET A 68 -3.92 4.86 22.54
C MET A 68 -2.52 4.25 22.65
N ASP A 69 -1.68 4.36 21.62
CA ASP A 69 -0.30 3.86 21.65
C ASP A 69 0.57 4.68 22.62
N GLU A 70 0.34 5.99 22.74
CA GLU A 70 0.99 6.83 23.76
C GLU A 70 0.61 6.42 25.18
N VAL A 71 -0.68 6.12 25.41
CA VAL A 71 -1.18 5.61 26.71
C VAL A 71 -0.54 4.25 27.01
N ARG A 72 -0.53 3.32 26.05
CA ARG A 72 0.04 1.99 26.21
C ARG A 72 1.55 2.00 26.49
N LYS A 73 2.28 2.94 25.90
CA LYS A 73 3.72 3.15 26.16
C LYS A 73 4.00 3.92 27.45
N GLY A 74 2.97 4.30 28.22
CA GLY A 74 3.09 5.08 29.44
C GLY A 74 3.57 6.52 29.21
N LYS A 75 3.56 7.01 27.96
CA LYS A 75 3.96 8.37 27.60
C LYS A 75 2.88 9.40 27.92
N LYS A 76 1.62 8.95 27.95
CA LYS A 76 0.44 9.78 28.27
C LYS A 76 -0.43 9.06 29.30
N LYS A 77 -0.94 9.80 30.28
CA LYS A 77 -1.90 9.26 31.25
C LYS A 77 -3.30 9.30 30.67
N LEU A 78 -4.14 8.34 31.04
CA LEU A 78 -5.54 8.29 30.63
C LEU A 78 -6.41 9.23 31.48
N THR A 79 -6.16 10.55 31.35
CA THR A 79 -6.94 11.58 32.05
C THR A 79 -8.37 11.66 31.49
N GLN A 80 -9.28 12.35 32.21
CA GLN A 80 -10.65 12.54 31.73
C GLN A 80 -10.68 13.20 30.34
N ASP A 81 -9.87 14.23 30.10
CA ASP A 81 -9.76 14.86 28.78
C ASP A 81 -9.38 13.89 27.65
N VAL A 82 -8.54 12.89 27.96
CA VAL A 82 -8.15 11.85 26.98
C VAL A 82 -9.32 10.90 26.73
N LYS A 83 -10.05 10.51 27.77
CA LYS A 83 -11.26 9.67 27.64
C LYS A 83 -12.34 10.38 26.82
N ASP A 84 -12.60 11.65 27.11
CA ASP A 84 -13.56 12.48 26.39
C ASP A 84 -13.18 12.63 24.90
N ALA A 85 -11.88 12.78 24.61
CA ALA A 85 -11.38 12.79 23.23
C ALA A 85 -11.62 11.45 22.51
N LEU A 86 -11.36 10.32 23.18
CA LEU A 86 -11.59 8.99 22.61
C LEU A 86 -13.08 8.72 22.33
N PHE A 87 -13.99 9.13 23.23
CA PHE A 87 -15.44 9.05 22.99
C PHE A 87 -15.88 9.93 21.82
N LYS A 88 -15.32 11.15 21.74
CA LYS A 88 -15.59 12.05 20.60
C LYS A 88 -15.16 11.43 19.27
N ASP A 89 -14.03 10.74 19.24
CA ASP A 89 -13.55 10.06 18.04
C ASP A 89 -14.42 8.83 17.69
N LEU A 90 -14.88 8.08 18.70
CA LEU A 90 -15.88 7.02 18.52
C LEU A 90 -17.18 7.56 17.89
N ASP A 91 -17.73 8.65 18.41
CA ASP A 91 -18.97 9.26 17.90
C ASP A 91 -18.83 9.75 16.46
N LYS A 92 -17.68 10.34 16.11
CA LYS A 92 -17.36 10.71 14.72
C LYS A 92 -17.38 9.48 13.82
N MET A 93 -16.68 8.40 14.20
CA MET A 93 -16.63 7.17 13.41
C MET A 93 -18.02 6.56 13.21
N LYS A 94 -18.83 6.46 14.27
CA LYS A 94 -20.24 6.01 14.20
C LYS A 94 -21.03 6.86 13.20
N GLY A 95 -20.97 8.18 13.32
CA GLY A 95 -21.70 9.09 12.43
C GLY A 95 -21.27 8.98 10.96
N MET A 96 -19.98 8.74 10.70
CA MET A 96 -19.45 8.58 9.35
C MET A 96 -19.85 7.25 8.72
N ILE A 97 -19.84 6.17 9.50
CA ILE A 97 -20.30 4.84 9.08
C ILE A 97 -21.80 4.88 8.77
N GLU A 98 -22.61 5.51 9.61
CA GLU A 98 -24.06 5.68 9.36
C GLU A 98 -24.34 6.52 8.10
N LYS A 99 -23.59 7.60 7.87
CA LYS A 99 -23.69 8.37 6.62
C LYS A 99 -23.29 7.55 5.39
N ALA A 100 -22.26 6.71 5.52
CA ALA A 100 -21.82 5.82 4.46
C ALA A 100 -22.87 4.72 4.15
N ARG A 101 -23.66 4.29 5.15
CA ARG A 101 -24.80 3.37 4.99
C ARG A 101 -26.03 4.05 4.36
N GLY A 102 -26.30 5.30 4.73
CA GLY A 102 -27.49 6.05 4.33
C GLY A 102 -27.38 6.84 3.02
N GLY A 103 -26.24 6.79 2.33
CA GLY A 103 -26.04 7.50 1.06
C GLY A 103 -26.90 6.93 -0.10
N PRO A 104 -27.41 7.78 -1.02
CA PRO A 104 -28.24 7.32 -2.12
C PRO A 104 -27.43 6.43 -3.07
N SER A 105 -28.03 5.30 -3.49
CA SER A 105 -27.45 4.42 -4.51
C SER A 105 -27.20 5.20 -5.82
N ALA A 106 -25.94 5.25 -6.26
CA ALA A 106 -25.45 5.57 -7.61
C ALA A 106 -25.83 6.94 -8.22
N SER A 107 -24.89 7.90 -8.18
CA SER A 107 -24.40 8.65 -9.37
C SER A 107 -23.56 9.88 -8.98
N LYS A 108 -22.39 10.03 -9.61
CA LYS A 108 -21.66 11.26 -10.01
C LYS A 108 -21.67 12.51 -9.09
N THR A 109 -20.43 12.98 -8.82
CA THR A 109 -19.96 14.38 -8.64
C THR A 109 -20.55 15.12 -7.42
N GLU A 110 -19.83 15.92 -6.62
CA GLU A 110 -18.74 16.90 -6.83
C GLU A 110 -17.88 16.90 -5.54
N GLU A 111 -16.56 16.86 -5.59
CA GLU A 111 -15.68 18.05 -5.59
C GLU A 111 -16.05 19.12 -4.53
N THR A 112 -15.37 19.06 -3.39
CA THR A 112 -14.99 20.27 -2.65
C THR A 112 -13.52 20.16 -2.24
N ALA A 113 -12.72 21.02 -2.86
CA ALA A 113 -11.38 21.37 -2.42
C ALA A 113 -11.45 22.14 -1.09
N GLU A 114 -10.46 21.95 -0.20
CA GLU A 114 -9.49 23.00 0.20
C GLU A 114 -8.88 22.78 1.61
N VAL A 115 -7.54 22.61 1.62
CA VAL A 115 -6.49 23.06 2.57
C VAL A 115 -6.48 22.58 4.04
N ALA A 116 -5.38 21.89 4.40
CA ALA A 116 -4.48 22.21 5.53
C ALA A 116 -3.16 21.38 5.43
N PRO A 117 -2.14 21.64 6.27
CA PRO A 117 -0.98 22.53 6.07
C PRO A 117 0.32 21.76 5.73
N PRO A 118 1.45 22.43 5.41
CA PRO A 118 2.70 21.73 5.09
C PRO A 118 3.29 21.02 6.32
N PRO A 119 3.78 19.76 6.20
CA PRO A 119 4.45 19.07 7.29
C PRO A 119 5.84 19.67 7.60
N PRO A 120 6.33 19.55 8.85
CA PRO A 120 7.46 20.30 9.39
C PRO A 120 8.81 19.84 8.83
N LYS A 121 9.75 20.78 8.72
CA LYS A 121 11.12 20.55 8.23
C LYS A 121 11.87 19.52 9.10
N PRO A 122 12.55 18.52 8.51
CA PRO A 122 13.36 17.57 9.26
C PRO A 122 14.59 18.23 9.91
N VAL A 123 14.81 17.88 11.16
CA VAL A 123 15.96 18.27 12.00
C VAL A 123 17.26 17.69 11.42
N GLU A 124 18.24 18.58 11.24
CA GLU A 124 19.59 18.34 10.70
C GLU A 124 20.55 17.77 11.76
N LYS A 125 21.39 16.78 11.43
CA LYS A 125 22.69 16.44 12.08
C LYS A 125 23.57 15.57 11.13
N PRO A 126 24.90 15.49 11.30
CA PRO A 126 25.91 16.50 10.99
C PRO A 126 26.98 16.03 9.97
N LYS A 127 27.76 17.02 9.51
CA LYS A 127 28.80 17.06 8.46
C LYS A 127 29.90 15.99 8.54
N ALA A 128 30.38 15.57 7.37
CA ALA A 128 31.80 15.30 7.11
C ALA A 128 32.20 15.94 5.76
N ALA A 129 33.32 16.66 5.79
CA ALA A 129 33.87 17.48 4.72
C ALA A 129 34.58 16.65 3.63
N VAL A 130 34.73 17.23 2.44
CA VAL A 130 36.04 17.56 1.81
C VAL A 130 35.83 18.32 0.49
N ASN A 131 36.33 19.56 0.51
CA ASN A 131 36.92 20.46 -0.51
C ASN A 131 36.45 20.51 -2.00
N ALA A 132 36.20 21.76 -2.40
CA ALA A 132 36.05 22.33 -3.76
C ALA A 132 37.44 22.53 -4.46
N PRO A 133 37.62 23.19 -5.65
CA PRO A 133 36.95 24.42 -6.19
C PRO A 133 36.42 24.31 -7.65
N VAL A 134 35.24 24.88 -7.97
CA VAL A 134 34.96 26.21 -8.59
C VAL A 134 35.54 26.41 -10.00
N GLU A 135 34.66 26.57 -11.03
CA GLU A 135 34.80 27.60 -12.08
C GLU A 135 33.47 27.91 -12.83
N THR A 136 33.08 29.18 -12.68
CA THR A 136 32.22 30.14 -13.40
C THR A 136 31.28 29.83 -14.61
N ALA A 137 30.12 30.49 -14.53
CA ALA A 137 29.08 30.85 -15.52
C ALA A 137 29.62 31.69 -16.73
N PRO A 138 28.83 32.20 -17.73
CA PRO A 138 27.36 32.40 -17.76
C PRO A 138 26.61 32.19 -19.11
N ALA A 139 25.28 32.37 -19.02
CA ALA A 139 24.32 32.52 -20.13
C ALA A 139 24.37 33.92 -20.79
N PRO A 140 23.73 34.09 -21.96
CA PRO A 140 22.65 35.08 -22.15
C PRO A 140 21.42 34.47 -22.89
N ALA A 141 20.16 34.77 -22.53
CA ALA A 141 19.27 35.87 -23.04
C ALA A 141 19.02 35.82 -24.56
N GLU A 142 17.88 36.09 -25.20
CA GLU A 142 16.47 36.45 -24.94
C GLU A 142 15.77 36.47 -26.34
N GLY A 143 14.42 36.47 -26.42
CA GLY A 143 13.64 36.92 -27.62
C GLY A 143 12.54 35.96 -28.10
N GLN A 144 11.25 36.22 -27.79
CA GLN A 144 10.21 36.83 -28.66
C GLN A 144 9.64 35.85 -29.72
N GLU A 145 8.34 35.63 -30.00
CA GLU A 145 7.06 36.30 -29.76
C GLU A 145 5.89 35.30 -30.07
N HIS A 146 4.70 35.57 -29.54
CA HIS A 146 3.38 34.97 -29.87
C HIS A 146 2.81 35.56 -31.20
N PRO A 147 1.85 34.95 -31.95
CA PRO A 147 0.42 35.00 -31.58
C PRO A 147 -0.50 33.83 -32.03
N ASP A 148 -1.59 33.69 -31.26
CA ASP A 148 -2.97 33.31 -31.58
C ASP A 148 -3.30 32.13 -32.52
N THR A 149 -4.05 31.15 -31.97
CA THR A 149 -5.46 30.87 -32.37
C THR A 149 -6.06 29.76 -31.50
N VAL A 150 -7.23 30.03 -30.90
CA VAL A 150 -8.21 29.03 -30.47
C VAL A 150 -9.49 29.30 -31.28
N PRO A 151 -10.22 28.27 -31.75
CA PRO A 151 -11.43 27.89 -31.01
C PRO A 151 -11.75 26.38 -31.00
N THR A 152 -12.04 25.89 -29.79
CA THR A 152 -13.28 25.18 -29.35
C THR A 152 -13.96 24.15 -30.28
N HIS A 153 -13.90 22.85 -29.94
CA HIS A 153 -15.06 22.03 -29.51
C HIS A 153 -14.64 20.59 -29.10
N ASP A 154 -14.90 20.26 -27.84
CA ASP A 154 -15.56 19.05 -27.32
C ASP A 154 -15.30 17.68 -27.99
N ALA A 155 -14.60 16.79 -27.28
CA ALA A 155 -15.09 15.43 -26.99
C ALA A 155 -14.07 14.61 -26.16
N ARG A 156 -14.47 14.35 -24.90
CA ARG A 156 -14.11 13.20 -24.05
C ARG A 156 -12.85 13.33 -23.20
N HIS A 157 -13.07 13.80 -21.97
CA HIS A 157 -12.30 13.42 -20.78
C HIS A 157 -11.93 11.92 -20.80
N ARG A 158 -10.64 11.62 -21.00
CA ARG A 158 -10.05 10.37 -20.52
C ARG A 158 -9.61 10.62 -19.08
N HIS A 159 -10.26 9.97 -18.11
CA HIS A 159 -9.72 9.86 -16.77
C HIS A 159 -8.46 9.00 -16.87
N GLY A 160 -7.26 9.60 -16.84
CA GLY A 160 -6.02 8.85 -16.72
C GLY A 160 -5.95 8.25 -15.32
N GLY A 161 -6.07 6.93 -15.23
CA GLY A 161 -6.01 6.22 -13.95
C GLY A 161 -4.60 6.27 -13.37
N LYS A 162 -4.46 6.64 -12.09
CA LYS A 162 -3.21 6.45 -11.36
C LYS A 162 -3.16 5.00 -10.85
N GLN A 163 -2.09 4.28 -11.20
CA GLN A 163 -1.89 2.91 -10.75
C GLN A 163 -0.68 2.84 -9.80
N SER A 164 -0.90 2.28 -8.61
CA SER A 164 0.13 2.15 -7.58
C SER A 164 0.76 0.76 -7.59
N PHE A 165 2.07 0.71 -7.46
CA PHE A 165 2.85 -0.52 -7.47
C PHE A 165 3.73 -0.61 -6.23
N LEU A 166 3.75 -1.78 -5.60
CA LEU A 166 4.76 -2.12 -4.60
C LEU A 166 6.07 -2.41 -5.32
N THR A 167 7.13 -1.66 -5.01
CA THR A 167 8.43 -1.85 -5.63
C THR A 167 9.37 -2.69 -4.77
N PHE A 168 10.22 -3.48 -5.41
CA PHE A 168 11.18 -4.35 -4.75
C PHE A 168 12.39 -4.60 -5.65
N ASN A 169 13.51 -4.95 -5.04
CA ASN A 169 14.74 -5.22 -5.77
C ASN A 169 14.93 -6.71 -6.03
N LEU A 170 15.42 -7.01 -7.23
CA LEU A 170 16.00 -8.29 -7.61
C LEU A 170 17.42 -8.05 -8.16
N GLY A 171 18.40 -8.05 -7.26
CA GLY A 171 19.78 -7.69 -7.55
C GLY A 171 19.91 -6.18 -7.72
N SER A 172 20.39 -5.73 -8.88
CA SER A 172 20.55 -4.33 -9.23
C SER A 172 19.32 -3.69 -9.88
N GLU A 173 18.29 -4.48 -10.16
CA GLU A 173 17.08 -4.03 -10.86
C GLU A 173 15.90 -3.90 -9.90
N GLU A 174 15.03 -2.94 -10.19
CA GLU A 174 13.82 -2.65 -9.43
C GLU A 174 12.58 -3.08 -10.21
N TYR A 175 11.74 -3.84 -9.54
CA TYR A 175 10.51 -4.41 -10.08
C TYR A 175 9.31 -3.87 -9.31
N GLY A 176 8.15 -3.84 -9.96
CA GLY A 176 6.88 -3.42 -9.39
C GLY A 176 5.79 -4.46 -9.62
N ILE A 177 4.94 -4.69 -8.63
CA ILE A 177 3.68 -5.41 -8.79
C ILE A 177 2.53 -4.49 -8.36
N PRO A 178 1.35 -4.56 -9.01
CA PRO A 178 0.21 -3.75 -8.61
C PRO A 178 -0.10 -3.97 -7.14
N ILE A 179 -0.17 -2.89 -6.36
CA ILE A 179 -0.40 -3.00 -4.91
C ILE A 179 -1.72 -3.70 -4.60
N THR A 180 -2.69 -3.61 -5.50
CA THR A 180 -3.99 -4.27 -5.43
C THR A 180 -3.92 -5.80 -5.37
N THR A 181 -2.83 -6.39 -5.87
CA THR A 181 -2.59 -7.84 -5.83
C THR A 181 -1.85 -8.28 -4.57
N VAL A 182 -1.28 -7.34 -3.80
CA VAL A 182 -0.47 -7.65 -2.62
C VAL A 182 -1.36 -7.81 -1.40
N LYS A 183 -1.27 -8.94 -0.72
CA LYS A 183 -1.97 -9.20 0.56
C LYS A 183 -1.14 -8.79 1.76
N GLU A 184 0.10 -9.24 1.81
CA GLU A 184 1.00 -8.94 2.93
C GLU A 184 2.46 -9.19 2.52
N ILE A 185 3.37 -8.66 3.32
CA ILE A 185 4.81 -8.87 3.18
C ILE A 185 5.27 -9.53 4.47
N ILE A 186 5.89 -10.69 4.34
CA ILE A 186 6.36 -11.47 5.47
C ILE A 186 7.83 -11.81 5.30
N LEU A 187 8.51 -12.03 6.42
CA LEU A 187 9.82 -12.65 6.39
C LEU A 187 9.70 -14.14 6.12
N LYS A 188 10.67 -14.68 5.40
CA LYS A 188 10.84 -16.08 5.04
C LYS A 188 10.87 -16.91 6.31
N ARG A 189 9.97 -17.88 6.39
CA ARG A 189 9.91 -18.87 7.49
C ARG A 189 10.20 -20.26 6.92
N HIS A 190 9.88 -21.28 7.70
CA HIS A 190 10.02 -22.66 7.26
C HIS A 190 9.20 -22.93 5.98
N ILE A 191 9.91 -23.21 4.88
CA ILE A 191 9.34 -23.63 3.60
C ILE A 191 9.60 -25.13 3.43
N THR A 192 8.55 -25.90 3.23
CA THR A 192 8.64 -27.32 2.94
C THR A 192 8.90 -27.51 1.45
N ARG A 193 10.05 -28.07 1.09
CA ARG A 193 10.38 -28.35 -0.31
C ARG A 193 9.42 -29.38 -0.89
N VAL A 194 9.02 -29.17 -2.13
CA VAL A 194 8.17 -30.12 -2.86
C VAL A 194 9.02 -30.90 -3.88
N PRO A 195 9.00 -32.25 -3.86
CA PRO A 195 9.67 -33.06 -4.86
C PRO A 195 9.16 -32.79 -6.27
N ASN A 196 10.03 -32.89 -7.27
CA ASN A 196 9.73 -32.70 -8.70
C ASN A 196 9.17 -31.33 -9.10
N ALA A 197 9.13 -30.35 -8.18
CA ALA A 197 8.69 -29.01 -8.51
C ALA A 197 9.65 -28.35 -9.50
N LYS A 198 9.13 -27.41 -10.29
CA LYS A 198 9.95 -26.61 -11.22
C LYS A 198 11.04 -25.86 -10.46
N THR A 199 12.16 -25.58 -11.13
CA THR A 199 13.38 -25.00 -10.51
C THR A 199 13.18 -23.67 -9.80
N TYR A 200 12.19 -22.88 -10.20
CA TYR A 200 11.84 -21.62 -9.54
C TYR A 200 10.91 -21.79 -8.34
N VAL A 201 10.37 -22.98 -8.07
CA VAL A 201 9.54 -23.24 -6.90
C VAL A 201 10.44 -23.58 -5.72
N VAL A 202 10.41 -22.73 -4.69
CA VAL A 202 11.16 -22.95 -3.45
C VAL A 202 10.49 -24.06 -2.63
N GLY A 203 9.16 -24.11 -2.66
CA GLY A 203 8.35 -25.12 -1.98
C GLY A 203 6.97 -24.60 -1.63
N ILE A 204 6.42 -25.08 -0.53
CA ILE A 204 5.15 -24.64 0.06
C ILE A 204 5.36 -24.15 1.50
N MET A 205 4.55 -23.20 1.93
CA MET A 205 4.53 -22.71 3.31
C MET A 205 3.10 -22.73 3.87
N ASN A 206 2.98 -22.86 5.19
CA ASN A 206 1.71 -22.66 5.87
C ASN A 206 1.63 -21.22 6.39
N LEU A 207 0.65 -20.46 5.93
CA LEU A 207 0.33 -19.13 6.42
C LEU A 207 -1.11 -19.11 6.93
N ARG A 208 -1.29 -18.95 8.25
CA ARG A 208 -2.60 -18.90 8.91
C ARG A 208 -3.51 -20.11 8.54
N GLY A 209 -2.93 -21.30 8.38
CA GLY A 209 -3.66 -22.52 8.01
C GLY A 209 -3.79 -22.76 6.50
N MET A 210 -3.41 -21.79 5.66
CA MET A 210 -3.42 -21.92 4.21
C MET A 210 -2.07 -22.40 3.68
N VAL A 211 -2.09 -23.39 2.79
CA VAL A 211 -0.89 -23.88 2.09
C VAL A 211 -0.64 -23.00 0.88
N ILE A 212 0.44 -22.23 0.91
CA ILE A 212 0.81 -21.26 -0.12
C ILE A 212 2.07 -21.74 -0.85
N PRO A 213 2.06 -21.88 -2.18
CA PRO A 213 3.27 -22.11 -2.96
C PRO A 213 4.20 -20.89 -2.89
N VAL A 214 5.50 -21.13 -2.74
CA VAL A 214 6.52 -20.07 -2.72
C VAL A 214 7.44 -20.21 -3.92
N ILE A 215 7.50 -19.17 -4.74
CA ILE A 215 8.33 -19.08 -5.94
C ILE A 215 9.50 -18.10 -5.73
N ASN A 216 10.66 -18.42 -6.28
CA ASN A 216 11.82 -17.55 -6.34
C ASN A 216 11.73 -16.67 -7.59
N SER A 217 11.51 -15.38 -7.37
CA SER A 217 11.32 -14.42 -8.46
C SER A 217 12.55 -14.26 -9.36
N ARG A 218 13.77 -14.35 -8.81
CA ARG A 218 15.01 -14.30 -9.62
C ARG A 218 15.08 -15.47 -10.59
N VAL A 219 14.87 -16.69 -10.09
CA VAL A 219 14.93 -17.90 -10.91
C VAL A 219 13.81 -17.91 -11.95
N LYS A 220 12.59 -17.46 -11.57
CA LYS A 220 11.46 -17.40 -12.50
C LYS A 220 11.68 -16.38 -13.63
N LEU A 221 12.40 -15.29 -13.37
CA LEU A 221 12.78 -14.28 -14.37
C LEU A 221 14.10 -14.63 -15.11
N GLY A 222 14.63 -15.85 -14.96
CA GLY A 222 15.84 -16.30 -15.65
C GLY A 222 17.14 -15.66 -15.14
N LYS A 223 17.12 -15.00 -13.99
CA LYS A 223 18.33 -14.48 -13.32
C LYS A 223 19.02 -15.60 -12.55
N SER A 224 20.31 -15.43 -12.29
CA SER A 224 21.00 -16.29 -11.35
C SER A 224 20.30 -16.22 -9.98
N ALA A 225 20.14 -17.39 -9.35
CA ALA A 225 19.79 -17.44 -7.94
C ALA A 225 20.92 -16.71 -7.19
N GLY A 226 20.67 -15.44 -6.83
CA GLY A 226 21.58 -14.67 -5.99
C GLY A 226 21.69 -15.32 -4.61
N ALA A 227 22.58 -14.78 -3.77
CA ALA A 227 22.85 -15.28 -2.42
C ALA A 227 21.55 -15.65 -1.67
N GLU A 228 21.60 -16.70 -0.84
CA GLU A 228 20.48 -17.23 -0.03
C GLU A 228 19.84 -16.21 0.95
N THR A 229 20.24 -14.95 0.89
CA THR A 229 19.84 -13.81 1.72
C THR A 229 18.48 -13.22 1.37
N ALA A 230 17.77 -13.75 0.37
CA ALA A 230 16.40 -13.34 0.11
C ALA A 230 15.51 -13.83 1.26
N GLU A 231 15.12 -12.90 2.12
CA GLU A 231 14.30 -13.16 3.31
C GLU A 231 12.90 -12.57 3.18
N ASN A 232 12.58 -11.78 2.15
CA ASN A 232 11.27 -11.16 2.02
C ASN A 232 10.38 -11.98 1.09
N ILE A 233 9.19 -12.36 1.56
CA ILE A 233 8.15 -13.00 0.75
C ILE A 233 6.98 -12.04 0.64
N ILE A 234 6.62 -11.68 -0.58
CA ILE A 234 5.40 -10.93 -0.86
C ILE A 234 4.29 -11.94 -1.13
N ILE A 235 3.22 -11.90 -0.35
CA ILE A 235 2.03 -12.72 -0.57
C ILE A 235 1.16 -11.99 -1.58
N VAL A 236 0.98 -12.61 -2.74
CA VAL A 236 0.24 -12.07 -3.87
C VAL A 236 -1.02 -12.90 -4.06
N GLU A 237 -2.17 -12.24 -4.20
CA GLU A 237 -3.44 -12.86 -4.57
C GLU A 237 -3.87 -12.37 -5.96
N PHE A 238 -4.18 -13.31 -6.84
CA PHE A 238 -4.74 -13.04 -8.16
C PHE A 238 -5.73 -14.13 -8.54
N GLU A 239 -6.95 -13.77 -8.97
CA GLU A 239 -8.02 -14.72 -9.34
C GLU A 239 -8.25 -15.84 -8.30
N SER A 240 -8.28 -15.47 -7.01
CA SER A 240 -8.43 -16.39 -5.86
C SER A 240 -7.27 -17.37 -5.64
N SER A 241 -6.17 -17.21 -6.37
CA SER A 241 -4.92 -17.94 -6.15
C SER A 241 -3.97 -17.11 -5.30
N ILE A 242 -3.41 -17.72 -4.24
CA ILE A 242 -2.45 -17.08 -3.36
C ILE A 242 -1.07 -17.69 -3.61
N THR A 243 -0.09 -16.85 -3.92
CA THR A 243 1.30 -17.27 -4.19
C THR A 243 2.26 -16.39 -3.39
N GLY A 244 3.24 -17.01 -2.75
CA GLY A 244 4.36 -16.32 -2.11
C GLY A 244 5.48 -16.05 -3.11
N VAL A 245 5.83 -14.78 -3.31
CA VAL A 245 6.91 -14.35 -4.18
C VAL A 245 8.12 -13.98 -3.33
N LEU A 246 9.17 -14.79 -3.38
CA LEU A 246 10.43 -14.52 -2.69
C LEU A 246 11.21 -13.42 -3.45
N VAL A 247 11.55 -12.34 -2.76
CA VAL A 247 12.26 -11.16 -3.27
C VAL A 247 13.43 -10.79 -2.34
N ASP A 248 14.38 -9.98 -2.82
CA ASP A 248 15.53 -9.61 -1.98
C ASP A 248 15.12 -8.60 -0.91
N CYS A 249 14.58 -7.46 -1.35
CA CYS A 249 14.26 -6.33 -0.48
C CYS A 249 13.08 -5.58 -1.06
N VAL A 250 12.04 -5.39 -0.25
CA VAL A 250 10.92 -4.51 -0.57
C VAL A 250 11.35 -3.05 -0.38
N LYS A 251 10.94 -2.19 -1.30
CA LYS A 251 11.23 -0.77 -1.29
C LYS A 251 9.98 0.01 -0.86
N ASP A 252 9.41 0.80 -1.76
CA ASP A 252 8.33 1.73 -1.47
C ASP A 252 7.16 1.49 -2.42
N ILE A 253 6.06 2.22 -2.21
CA ILE A 253 4.93 2.23 -3.13
C ILE A 253 5.10 3.40 -4.08
N VAL A 254 5.14 3.11 -5.38
CA VAL A 254 5.26 4.13 -6.43
C VAL A 254 3.97 4.17 -7.24
N ALA A 255 3.38 5.35 -7.33
CA ALA A 255 2.24 5.61 -8.19
C ALA A 255 2.70 6.10 -9.56
N PHE A 256 2.20 5.46 -10.62
CA PHE A 256 2.41 5.89 -12.00
C PHE A 256 1.10 6.39 -12.59
N GLU A 257 1.18 7.49 -13.34
CA GLU A 257 0.12 7.87 -14.27
C GLU A 257 0.20 6.94 -15.50
N GLU A 258 -0.95 6.70 -16.14
CA GLU A 258 -1.06 5.74 -17.24
C GLU A 258 -0.14 6.07 -18.43
N ASP A 259 0.19 7.35 -18.63
CA ASP A 259 1.13 7.87 -19.63
C ASP A 259 2.61 7.66 -19.25
N MET A 260 2.91 7.48 -17.97
CA MET A 260 4.25 7.16 -17.45
C MET A 260 4.59 5.67 -17.56
N ILE A 261 3.60 4.83 -17.87
CA ILE A 261 3.75 3.40 -18.06
C ILE A 261 3.93 3.10 -19.55
N VAL A 262 5.12 2.64 -19.91
CA VAL A 262 5.36 2.14 -21.27
C VAL A 262 5.12 0.65 -21.29
N SER A 263 4.19 0.16 -22.11
CA SER A 263 3.87 -1.27 -22.20
C SER A 263 5.10 -2.12 -22.55
N GLY A 264 5.27 -3.24 -21.85
CA GLY A 264 6.41 -4.14 -22.02
C GLY A 264 6.50 -4.71 -23.44
N LYS A 265 5.35 -4.88 -24.11
CA LYS A 265 5.25 -5.30 -25.51
C LYS A 265 5.92 -4.34 -26.48
N SER A 266 5.89 -3.03 -26.17
CA SER A 266 6.53 -1.99 -26.99
C SER A 266 8.01 -1.81 -26.69
N VAL A 267 8.44 -2.10 -25.46
CA VAL A 267 9.83 -1.89 -24.99
C VAL A 267 10.74 -3.09 -25.25
N LEU A 268 10.22 -4.31 -25.06
CA LEU A 268 11.02 -5.54 -25.08
C LEU A 268 10.91 -6.33 -26.39
N GLY A 269 10.07 -5.91 -27.33
CA GLY A 269 9.88 -6.58 -28.62
C GLY A 269 9.54 -8.07 -28.49
N ASN A 270 10.03 -8.91 -29.41
CA ASN A 270 9.84 -10.37 -29.41
C ASN A 270 10.63 -11.11 -28.30
N MET A 271 11.32 -10.39 -27.40
CA MET A 271 12.03 -11.00 -26.28
C MET A 271 10.98 -11.36 -25.22
N GLN A 272 10.47 -12.59 -25.31
CA GLN A 272 9.36 -13.12 -24.50
C GLN A 272 9.71 -13.15 -23.00
N SER A 273 9.52 -12.03 -22.30
CA SER A 273 9.21 -12.09 -20.89
C SER A 273 7.70 -11.99 -20.75
N LYS A 274 7.02 -13.15 -20.80
CA LYS A 274 5.56 -13.27 -20.60
C LYS A 274 5.09 -12.69 -19.26
N PHE A 275 6.02 -12.35 -18.38
CA PHE A 275 5.80 -11.88 -17.03
C PHE A 275 5.95 -10.36 -16.87
N ILE A 276 6.19 -9.61 -17.96
CA ILE A 276 6.36 -8.15 -17.90
C ILE A 276 5.15 -7.46 -18.54
N GLU A 277 4.43 -6.69 -17.72
CA GLU A 277 3.31 -5.85 -18.15
C GLU A 277 3.83 -4.56 -18.80
N GLY A 278 4.85 -3.95 -18.18
CA GLY A 278 5.26 -2.59 -18.50
C GLY A 278 6.57 -2.14 -17.88
N VAL A 279 6.93 -0.91 -18.17
CA VAL A 279 8.06 -0.20 -17.57
C VAL A 279 7.57 1.18 -17.14
N GLY A 280 7.59 1.43 -15.83
CA GLY A 280 7.31 2.74 -15.24
C GLY A 280 8.59 3.56 -15.12
N LYS A 281 8.55 4.83 -15.50
CA LYS A 281 9.67 5.77 -15.31
C LYS A 281 9.32 6.78 -14.22
N ALA A 282 10.07 6.76 -13.11
CA ALA A 282 9.93 7.72 -12.02
C ALA A 282 11.31 8.29 -11.67
N ASP A 283 11.46 9.63 -11.65
CA ASP A 283 12.65 10.34 -11.17
C ASP A 283 14.01 9.77 -11.62
N LYS A 284 14.13 9.44 -12.92
CA LYS A 284 15.32 8.81 -13.57
C LYS A 284 15.59 7.34 -13.22
N LYS A 285 14.71 6.69 -12.45
CA LYS A 285 14.72 5.25 -12.21
C LYS A 285 13.71 4.55 -13.11
N THR A 286 14.09 3.38 -13.57
CA THR A 286 13.27 2.52 -14.43
C THR A 286 12.78 1.36 -13.59
N ILE A 287 11.46 1.22 -13.46
CA ILE A 287 10.83 0.16 -12.67
C ILE A 287 10.14 -0.80 -13.63
N ILE A 288 10.50 -2.08 -13.56
CA ILE A 288 9.91 -3.12 -14.42
C ILE A 288 8.62 -3.62 -13.77
N LEU A 289 7.49 -3.39 -14.43
CA LEU A 289 6.17 -3.76 -13.92
C LEU A 289 5.85 -5.20 -14.33
N LEU A 290 5.62 -6.06 -13.36
CA LEU A 290 5.35 -7.48 -13.56
C LEU A 290 3.87 -7.73 -13.82
N ASP A 291 3.60 -8.56 -14.82
CA ASP A 291 2.28 -9.14 -15.08
C ASP A 291 2.04 -10.27 -14.06
N VAL A 292 1.30 -9.94 -13.01
CA VAL A 292 0.97 -10.88 -11.92
C VAL A 292 0.13 -12.05 -12.43
N ALA A 293 -0.73 -11.84 -13.42
CA ALA A 293 -1.60 -12.89 -13.96
C ALA A 293 -0.76 -14.02 -14.57
N ASN A 294 0.22 -13.66 -15.40
CA ASN A 294 1.13 -14.64 -15.99
C ASN A 294 2.20 -15.11 -15.01
N PHE A 295 2.64 -14.26 -14.09
CA PHE A 295 3.73 -14.58 -13.16
C PHE A 295 3.29 -15.47 -11.99
N CYS A 296 2.06 -15.34 -11.52
CA CYS A 296 1.48 -16.16 -10.46
C CYS A 296 0.40 -17.14 -10.98
N ASP A 297 0.43 -17.43 -12.29
CA ASP A 297 -0.62 -18.17 -13.01
C ASP A 297 -1.13 -19.39 -12.22
N PRO A 298 -2.41 -19.41 -11.81
CA PRO A 298 -3.02 -20.54 -11.11
C PRO A 298 -3.14 -21.81 -11.95
N ALA A 299 -3.21 -21.67 -13.28
CA ALA A 299 -3.25 -22.80 -14.21
C ALA A 299 -1.86 -23.42 -14.43
N GLU A 300 -0.79 -22.71 -14.05
CA GLU A 300 0.55 -23.23 -14.10
C GLU A 300 0.70 -24.33 -13.04
N LYS A 301 0.68 -25.59 -13.49
CA LYS A 301 1.02 -26.71 -12.60
C LYS A 301 2.46 -26.50 -12.13
N TYR A 302 2.59 -26.19 -10.85
CA TYR A 302 3.86 -26.08 -10.15
C TYR A 302 4.57 -27.44 -9.97
N PHE A 303 3.90 -28.52 -10.39
CA PHE A 303 4.26 -29.94 -10.26
C PHE A 303 4.06 -30.68 -11.60
#